data_AF-A0A928IJ96-F1
#
_entry.id   AF-A0A928IJ96-F1
#
_cell.length_a   1.000
_cell.length_b   1.000
_cell.length_c   1.000
_cell.angle_alpha   90.00
_cell.angle_beta   90.00
_cell.angle_gamma   90.00
#
_symmetry.space_group_name_H-M   'P 1'
#
loop_
_entity.id
_entity.type
_entity.pdbx_description
1 polymer ?
#
loop_
_entity_poly.entity_id
_entity_poly.type
_entity_poly.pdbx_seq_one_letter_code
_entity_poly.pdbx_strand_id
1 'polypeptide(L)'
;PLGYVKGPDGRYAIEPTEAAVVREIFEMYANGSNVTEIIGMLNSRGLRTSRGARFNKNSLHTILRNERYAGVYIWKDVRIEGGVPAIISRELFEAVQDRLKKVARAPAAARTDVDYMLTGKLFCGHCGSPMVGESGTGKSGRKWYYYACVKRKRQKACDKKPVKKDWIEETVVRQTRDRCLTDEVIRVIVDAALELQERERDDSVLRGLEAELSETKRGIANILKAIEQGIITPSTKQRLEELESRRLDLEYAIDEEKVEQPELTREQLTFWLERFRSGDPSDPKYRETFIEVFVSAVYVYDDHLRIVCKFTGDSGAVTYDFVNGIESYEEAEEVFDFEAHASTSGKLPPPIIGEMRCYVKLHTTMAVFGFKANASTKKKRPLPKAMGVSFVVTLRFYLFSISAEGRVGRCRREAR
;
A
#
# COMPACT_ATOMS: atom_id res chain seq x y z
N PRO A 1 23.31 -8.68 16.92
CA PRO A 1 21.87 -9.00 16.71
C PRO A 1 21.77 -10.49 16.37
N LEU A 2 20.61 -11.13 16.56
CA LEU A 2 20.43 -12.53 16.15
C LEU A 2 20.77 -12.65 14.65
N GLY A 3 21.55 -13.64 14.24
CA GLY A 3 21.98 -13.83 12.85
C GLY A 3 23.34 -13.21 12.51
N TYR A 4 23.95 -12.47 13.44
CA TYR A 4 25.24 -11.82 13.23
C TYR A 4 26.22 -12.08 14.37
N VAL A 5 27.45 -12.41 14.00
CA VAL A 5 28.62 -12.45 14.88
C VAL A 5 29.56 -11.29 14.55
N LYS A 6 30.33 -10.83 15.54
CA LYS A 6 31.39 -9.84 15.30
C LYS A 6 32.68 -10.57 14.96
N GLY A 7 33.24 -10.27 13.80
CA GLY A 7 34.55 -10.77 13.39
C GLY A 7 35.69 -10.13 14.20
N PRO A 8 36.92 -10.65 14.04
CA PRO A 8 38.12 -10.13 14.71
C PRO A 8 38.43 -8.67 14.33
N ASP A 9 37.98 -8.25 13.16
CA ASP A 9 38.07 -6.91 12.58
C ASP A 9 36.96 -5.95 13.07
N GLY A 10 36.08 -6.42 13.96
CA GLY A 10 34.94 -5.67 14.47
C GLY A 10 33.78 -5.54 13.48
N ARG A 11 33.89 -6.13 12.28
CA ARG A 11 32.81 -6.14 11.28
C ARG A 11 31.79 -7.22 11.61
N TYR A 12 30.57 -7.03 11.13
CA TYR A 12 29.52 -8.04 11.28
C TYR A 12 29.69 -9.11 10.20
N ALA A 13 29.74 -10.37 10.61
CA ALA A 13 29.65 -11.53 9.74
C ALA A 13 28.33 -12.28 10.01
N ILE A 14 27.79 -12.92 8.97
CA ILE A 14 26.56 -13.69 9.07
C ILE A 14 26.85 -15.00 9.79
N GLU A 15 26.07 -15.30 10.83
CA GLU A 15 26.04 -16.62 11.45
C GLU A 15 24.98 -17.47 10.73
N PRO A 16 25.36 -18.50 9.94
CA PRO A 16 24.43 -19.18 9.04
C PRO A 16 23.21 -19.78 9.75
N THR A 17 23.42 -20.33 10.95
CA THR A 17 22.37 -21.01 11.73
C THR A 17 21.32 -20.02 12.24
N GLU A 18 21.76 -18.95 12.90
CA GLU A 18 20.88 -17.91 13.40
C GLU A 18 20.24 -17.08 12.26
N ALA A 19 20.98 -16.87 11.15
CA ALA A 19 20.48 -16.15 9.99
C ALA A 19 19.36 -16.91 9.27
N ALA A 20 19.38 -18.25 9.28
CA ALA A 20 18.27 -19.06 8.78
C ALA A 20 16.99 -18.82 9.59
N VAL A 21 17.10 -18.72 10.92
CA VAL A 21 15.96 -18.40 11.80
C VAL A 21 15.41 -17.01 11.50
N VAL A 22 16.29 -16.03 11.27
CA VAL A 22 15.86 -14.67 10.89
C VAL A 22 15.12 -14.71 9.55
N ARG A 23 15.64 -15.38 8.52
CA ARG A 23 14.96 -15.52 7.23
C ARG A 23 13.56 -16.14 7.40
N GLU A 24 13.48 -17.23 8.14
CA GLU A 24 12.21 -17.91 8.44
C GLU A 24 11.20 -16.98 9.13
N ILE A 25 11.64 -16.17 10.10
CA ILE A 25 10.78 -15.19 10.78
C ILE A 25 10.19 -14.18 9.78
N PHE A 26 11.02 -13.63 8.89
CA PHE A 26 10.58 -12.65 7.90
C PHE A 26 9.66 -13.26 6.85
N GLU A 27 9.98 -14.46 6.34
CA GLU A 27 9.15 -15.19 5.38
C GLU A 27 7.79 -15.57 5.98
N MET A 28 7.75 -16.12 7.19
CA MET A 28 6.50 -16.47 7.87
C MET A 28 5.62 -15.23 8.09
N TYR A 29 6.23 -14.11 8.48
CA TYR A 29 5.50 -12.86 8.63
C TYR A 29 5.07 -12.28 7.27
N ALA A 30 5.85 -12.38 6.21
CA ALA A 30 5.40 -11.97 4.88
C ALA A 30 4.19 -12.82 4.43
N ASN A 31 4.22 -14.12 4.72
CA ASN A 31 3.23 -15.12 4.33
C ASN A 31 1.95 -15.16 5.20
N GLY A 32 1.74 -14.16 6.07
CA GLY A 32 0.49 -14.04 6.82
C GLY A 32 0.51 -14.55 8.26
N SER A 33 1.58 -15.21 8.73
CA SER A 33 1.64 -15.67 10.13
C SER A 33 1.63 -14.50 11.11
N ASN A 34 0.86 -14.59 12.19
CA ASN A 34 0.84 -13.54 13.21
C ASN A 34 2.04 -13.65 14.17
N VAL A 35 2.33 -12.56 14.88
CA VAL A 35 3.47 -12.48 15.83
C VAL A 35 3.39 -13.58 16.90
N THR A 36 2.19 -13.97 17.32
CA THR A 36 1.99 -14.96 18.39
C THR A 36 2.30 -16.37 17.89
N GLU A 37 1.88 -16.71 16.67
CA GLU A 37 2.19 -17.99 16.01
C GLU A 37 3.70 -18.18 15.83
N ILE A 38 4.37 -17.15 15.30
CA ILE A 38 5.83 -17.18 15.11
C ILE A 38 6.53 -17.37 16.46
N ILE A 39 6.11 -16.64 17.51
CA ILE A 39 6.66 -16.82 18.88
C ILE A 39 6.42 -18.23 19.40
N GLY A 40 5.22 -18.77 19.20
CA GLY A 40 4.84 -20.12 19.62
C GLY A 40 5.74 -21.18 18.98
N MET A 41 5.92 -21.10 17.66
CA MET A 41 6.78 -21.98 16.88
C MET A 41 8.25 -21.88 17.30
N LEU A 42 8.79 -20.66 17.42
CA LEU A 42 10.20 -20.48 17.81
C LEU A 42 10.46 -21.05 19.21
N ASN A 43 9.57 -20.77 20.16
CA ASN A 43 9.73 -21.23 21.54
C ASN A 43 9.49 -22.74 21.68
N SER A 44 8.60 -23.36 20.90
CA SER A 44 8.37 -24.81 20.92
C SER A 44 9.56 -25.59 20.36
N ARG A 45 10.24 -25.04 19.34
CA ARG A 45 11.50 -25.56 18.80
C ARG A 45 12.72 -25.32 19.69
N GLY A 46 12.53 -24.72 20.88
CA GLY A 46 13.64 -24.45 21.80
C GLY A 46 14.55 -23.29 21.40
N LEU A 47 14.24 -22.56 20.33
CA LEU A 47 15.06 -21.43 19.86
C LEU A 47 15.05 -20.29 20.88
N ARG A 48 16.15 -19.53 20.94
CA ARG A 48 16.34 -18.40 21.86
C ARG A 48 16.82 -17.17 21.12
N THR A 49 16.57 -16.01 21.71
CA THR A 49 17.12 -14.74 21.24
C THR A 49 18.64 -14.71 21.39
N SER A 50 19.32 -13.75 20.75
CA SER A 50 20.78 -13.60 20.86
C SER A 50 21.32 -13.33 22.28
N ARG A 51 20.42 -13.11 23.26
CA ARG A 51 20.73 -12.96 24.69
C ARG A 51 20.33 -14.18 25.52
N GLY A 52 19.96 -15.29 24.88
CA GLY A 52 19.53 -16.53 25.54
C GLY A 52 18.09 -16.53 26.07
N ALA A 53 17.37 -15.41 25.98
CA ALA A 53 15.98 -15.33 26.46
C ALA A 53 14.98 -15.96 25.48
N ARG A 54 13.80 -16.37 25.99
CA ARG A 54 12.66 -16.81 25.17
C ARG A 54 12.16 -15.68 24.27
N PHE A 55 11.63 -16.02 23.10
CA PHE A 55 11.01 -15.04 22.21
C PHE A 55 9.72 -14.51 22.83
N ASN A 56 9.55 -13.20 22.79
CA ASN A 56 8.34 -12.48 23.18
C ASN A 56 7.97 -11.44 22.10
N LYS A 57 6.84 -10.74 22.30
CA LYS A 57 6.33 -9.77 21.31
C LYS A 57 7.35 -8.66 21.02
N ASN A 58 8.03 -8.14 22.05
CA ASN A 58 9.00 -7.08 21.89
C ASN A 58 10.25 -7.55 21.14
N SER A 59 10.74 -8.77 21.41
CA SER A 59 11.87 -9.32 20.67
C SER A 59 11.54 -9.51 19.19
N LEU A 60 10.34 -10.00 18.87
CA LEU A 60 9.95 -10.21 17.47
C LEU A 60 9.75 -8.88 16.74
N HIS A 61 9.08 -7.89 17.37
CA HIS A 61 8.94 -6.55 16.78
C HIS A 61 10.28 -5.84 16.58
N THR A 62 11.25 -6.07 17.48
CA THR A 62 12.61 -5.53 17.33
C THR A 62 13.30 -6.15 16.11
N ILE A 63 13.14 -7.46 15.90
CA ILE A 63 13.71 -8.17 14.75
C ILE A 63 13.08 -7.67 13.45
N LEU A 64 11.75 -7.65 13.36
CA LEU A 64 11.02 -7.29 12.14
C LEU A 64 11.23 -5.83 11.70
N ARG A 65 11.67 -4.93 12.59
CA ARG A 65 11.95 -3.52 12.26
C ARG A 65 13.43 -3.21 12.04
N ASN A 66 14.32 -4.17 12.25
CA ASN A 66 15.75 -3.91 12.23
C ASN A 66 16.29 -3.93 10.80
N GLU A 67 16.57 -2.74 10.26
CA GLU A 67 17.07 -2.54 8.90
C GLU A 67 18.44 -3.19 8.64
N ARG A 68 19.19 -3.55 9.69
CA ARG A 68 20.45 -4.28 9.55
C ARG A 68 20.28 -5.59 8.79
N TYR A 69 19.13 -6.24 8.93
CA TYR A 69 18.83 -7.47 8.22
C TYR A 69 18.73 -7.28 6.70
N ALA A 70 18.38 -6.09 6.24
CA ALA A 70 18.39 -5.68 4.83
C ALA A 70 19.73 -5.03 4.41
N GLY A 71 20.78 -5.15 5.24
CA GLY A 71 22.13 -4.67 4.93
C GLY A 71 22.44 -3.23 5.33
N VAL A 72 21.54 -2.56 6.06
CA VAL A 72 21.74 -1.15 6.48
C VAL A 72 22.49 -1.06 7.80
N TYR A 73 23.66 -0.44 7.81
CA TYR A 73 24.34 -0.10 9.06
C TYR A 73 23.81 1.21 9.61
N ILE A 74 23.28 1.16 10.84
CA ILE A 74 22.78 2.34 11.55
C ILE A 74 23.55 2.50 12.86
N TRP A 75 24.20 3.65 13.01
CA TRP A 75 24.86 4.09 14.23
C TRP A 75 24.62 5.58 14.48
N LYS A 76 23.88 5.90 15.56
CA LYS A 76 23.39 7.26 15.83
C LYS A 76 22.68 7.82 14.59
N ASP A 77 23.11 8.99 14.09
CA ASP A 77 22.55 9.65 12.91
C ASP A 77 23.21 9.19 11.60
N VAL A 78 24.20 8.29 11.67
CA VAL A 78 24.91 7.76 10.51
C VAL A 78 24.21 6.50 10.02
N ARG A 79 23.72 6.56 8.78
CA ARG A 79 23.09 5.47 8.04
C ARG A 79 23.95 5.15 6.82
N ILE A 80 24.42 3.91 6.71
CA ILE A 80 25.25 3.44 5.61
C ILE A 80 24.55 2.25 4.98
N GLU A 81 24.09 2.43 3.74
CA GLU A 81 23.53 1.36 2.92
C GLU A 81 24.65 0.37 2.55
N GLY A 82 24.37 -0.93 2.64
CA GLY A 82 25.37 -1.99 2.40
C GLY A 82 26.47 -2.09 3.47
N GLY A 83 26.34 -1.37 4.60
CA GLY A 83 27.35 -1.38 5.68
C GLY A 83 27.37 -2.66 6.54
N VAL A 84 26.41 -3.57 6.35
CA VAL A 84 26.33 -4.88 7.02
C VAL A 84 25.96 -5.92 5.96
N PRO A 85 26.48 -7.16 6.03
CA PRO A 85 25.98 -8.23 5.18
C PRO A 85 24.46 -8.43 5.34
N ALA A 86 23.71 -8.41 4.24
CA ALA A 86 22.26 -8.59 4.29
C ALA A 86 21.91 -10.07 4.54
N ILE A 87 20.93 -10.32 5.41
CA ILE A 87 20.37 -11.66 5.68
C ILE A 87 19.09 -11.90 4.85
N ILE A 88 18.34 -10.83 4.59
CA ILE A 88 17.12 -10.83 3.76
C ILE A 88 17.26 -9.80 2.63
N SER A 89 16.48 -9.97 1.58
CA SER A 89 16.41 -9.01 0.49
C SER A 89 15.70 -7.72 0.95
N ARG A 90 15.97 -6.61 0.24
CA ARG A 90 15.32 -5.32 0.53
C ARG A 90 13.81 -5.43 0.34
N GLU A 91 13.39 -6.10 -0.71
CA GLU A 91 12.00 -6.28 -1.10
C GLU A 91 11.22 -7.04 -0.02
N LEU A 92 11.80 -8.11 0.54
CA LEU A 92 11.20 -8.85 1.65
C LEU A 92 11.07 -7.98 2.92
N PHE A 93 12.09 -7.16 3.21
CA PHE A 93 12.05 -6.25 4.35
C PHE A 93 10.94 -5.20 4.20
N GLU A 94 10.80 -4.62 3.02
CA GLU A 94 9.78 -3.61 2.70
C GLU A 94 8.36 -4.19 2.76
N ALA A 95 8.15 -5.38 2.17
CA ALA A 95 6.87 -6.10 2.28
C ALA A 95 6.47 -6.32 3.75
N VAL A 96 7.44 -6.67 4.60
CA VAL A 96 7.23 -6.80 6.05
C VAL A 96 6.92 -5.45 6.73
N GLN A 97 7.61 -4.36 6.36
CA GLN A 97 7.30 -3.03 6.90
C GLN A 97 5.89 -2.58 6.54
N ASP A 98 5.46 -2.82 5.31
CA ASP A 98 4.12 -2.45 4.86
C ASP A 98 3.06 -3.30 5.55
N ARG A 99 3.31 -4.59 5.74
CA ARG A 99 2.45 -5.43 6.58
C ARG A 99 2.38 -4.92 8.02
N LEU A 100 3.51 -4.54 8.62
CA LEU A 100 3.52 -3.96 9.98
C LEU A 100 2.68 -2.68 10.07
N LYS A 101 2.75 -1.80 9.05
CA LYS A 101 1.92 -0.59 8.97
C LYS A 101 0.43 -0.96 8.84
N LYS A 102 0.07 -1.91 7.98
CA LYS A 102 -1.31 -2.42 7.84
C LYS A 102 -1.84 -2.97 9.16
N VAL A 103 -1.08 -3.82 9.84
CA VAL A 103 -1.45 -4.40 11.15
C VAL A 103 -1.55 -3.32 12.23
N ALA A 104 -0.69 -2.31 12.23
CA ALA A 104 -0.76 -1.21 13.18
C ALA A 104 -2.06 -0.39 13.05
N ARG A 105 -2.62 -0.27 11.84
CA ARG A 105 -3.92 0.38 11.60
C ARG A 105 -5.09 -0.46 12.15
N ALA A 106 -4.95 -1.78 12.21
CA ALA A 106 -5.98 -2.71 12.65
C ALA A 106 -5.47 -3.82 13.60
N PRO A 107 -4.99 -3.50 14.82
CA PRO A 107 -4.32 -4.49 15.68
C PRO A 107 -5.23 -5.62 16.18
N ALA A 108 -6.55 -5.42 16.13
CA ALA A 108 -7.54 -6.41 16.54
C ALA A 108 -7.79 -7.47 15.46
N ALA A 109 -7.72 -7.11 14.17
CA ALA A 109 -7.89 -8.07 13.07
C ALA A 109 -6.75 -9.09 13.03
N ALA A 110 -5.52 -8.68 13.32
CA ALA A 110 -4.36 -9.57 13.34
C ALA A 110 -4.33 -10.59 14.51
N ARG A 111 -5.34 -10.60 15.39
CA ARG A 111 -5.43 -11.45 16.59
C ARG A 111 -6.52 -12.53 16.50
N THR A 112 -7.28 -12.57 15.42
CA THR A 112 -8.41 -13.49 15.25
C THR A 112 -8.21 -14.37 14.01
N ASP A 113 -8.68 -15.60 14.12
CA ASP A 113 -8.87 -16.60 13.06
C ASP A 113 -9.98 -16.21 12.06
N VAL A 114 -10.73 -15.16 12.35
CA VAL A 114 -11.88 -14.70 11.56
C VAL A 114 -11.50 -13.43 10.83
N ASP A 115 -11.51 -13.48 9.51
CA ASP A 115 -11.24 -12.31 8.71
C ASP A 115 -12.43 -11.35 8.70
N TYR A 116 -12.18 -10.08 9.01
CA TYR A 116 -13.17 -9.00 9.04
C TYR A 116 -12.75 -7.95 8.01
N MET A 117 -13.20 -8.10 6.75
CA MET A 117 -12.74 -7.32 5.58
C MET A 117 -13.02 -5.80 5.69
N LEU A 118 -13.99 -5.39 6.52
CA LEU A 118 -14.30 -3.98 6.78
C LEU A 118 -13.52 -3.40 7.98
N THR A 119 -12.54 -4.14 8.54
CA THR A 119 -11.74 -3.63 9.65
C THR A 119 -11.01 -2.36 9.26
N GLY A 120 -11.16 -1.32 10.09
CA GLY A 120 -10.59 0.00 9.84
C GLY A 120 -11.35 0.84 8.80
N LYS A 121 -12.40 0.30 8.19
CA LYS A 121 -13.27 1.01 7.23
C LYS A 121 -14.71 1.20 7.74
N LEU A 122 -15.14 0.46 8.77
CA LEU A 122 -16.52 0.49 9.28
C LEU A 122 -16.68 1.42 10.50
N PHE A 123 -17.67 2.30 10.45
CA PHE A 123 -17.98 3.30 11.47
C PHE A 123 -19.46 3.29 11.83
N CYS A 124 -19.76 3.66 13.08
CA CYS A 124 -21.13 3.83 13.54
C CYS A 124 -21.68 5.18 13.03
N GLY A 125 -22.82 5.15 12.34
CA GLY A 125 -23.48 6.36 11.83
C GLY A 125 -23.96 7.31 12.93
N HIS A 126 -24.33 6.79 14.11
CA HIS A 126 -24.82 7.59 15.24
C HIS A 126 -23.73 8.37 15.97
N CYS A 127 -22.60 7.73 16.28
CA CYS A 127 -21.58 8.29 17.17
C CYS A 127 -20.20 8.48 16.51
N GLY A 128 -20.08 8.16 15.22
CA GLY A 128 -18.85 8.25 14.41
C GLY A 128 -17.72 7.30 14.83
N SER A 129 -17.93 6.49 15.88
CA SER A 129 -16.87 5.62 16.42
C SER A 129 -16.67 4.38 15.55
N PRO A 130 -15.45 3.82 15.49
CA PRO A 130 -15.19 2.62 14.72
C PRO A 130 -16.04 1.44 15.22
N MET A 131 -16.42 0.57 14.29
CA MET A 131 -17.05 -0.71 14.59
C MET A 131 -16.00 -1.82 14.53
N VAL A 132 -16.03 -2.72 15.51
CA VAL A 132 -15.06 -3.81 15.67
C VAL A 132 -15.74 -5.16 15.60
N GLY A 133 -15.01 -6.16 15.10
CA GLY A 133 -15.46 -7.55 15.07
C GLY A 133 -15.73 -8.11 16.48
N GLU A 134 -16.81 -8.87 16.60
CA GLU A 134 -17.23 -9.58 17.80
C GLU A 134 -17.87 -10.91 17.41
N SER A 135 -17.61 -11.94 18.20
CA SER A 135 -18.24 -13.24 18.04
C SER A 135 -19.22 -13.51 19.18
N GLY A 136 -20.33 -14.18 18.85
CA GLY A 136 -21.28 -14.75 19.82
C GLY A 136 -21.42 -16.24 19.60
N THR A 137 -21.40 -17.03 20.66
CA THR A 137 -21.62 -18.49 20.58
C THR A 137 -23.08 -18.80 20.88
N GLY A 138 -23.78 -19.44 19.94
CA GLY A 138 -25.15 -19.89 20.12
C GLY A 138 -25.25 -21.11 21.03
N LYS A 139 -26.49 -21.47 21.42
CA LYS A 139 -26.77 -22.63 22.29
C LYS A 139 -26.29 -23.97 21.70
N SER A 140 -26.19 -24.08 20.38
CA SER A 140 -25.67 -25.25 19.66
C SER A 140 -24.14 -25.31 19.56
N GLY A 141 -23.42 -24.36 20.17
CA GLY A 141 -21.95 -24.23 20.04
C GLY A 141 -21.49 -23.54 18.74
N ARG A 142 -22.40 -23.24 17.80
CA ARG A 142 -22.08 -22.50 16.57
C ARG A 142 -21.72 -21.04 16.89
N LYS A 143 -20.59 -20.57 16.35
CA LYS A 143 -20.16 -19.16 16.43
C LYS A 143 -20.86 -18.31 15.35
N TRP A 144 -21.21 -17.09 15.72
CA TRP A 144 -21.77 -16.05 14.87
C TRP A 144 -20.88 -14.81 14.96
N TYR A 145 -20.73 -14.08 13.86
CA TYR A 145 -19.82 -12.94 13.77
C TYR A 145 -20.57 -11.65 13.46
N TYR A 146 -20.19 -10.59 14.16
CA TYR A 146 -20.86 -9.29 14.11
C TYR A 146 -19.83 -8.17 14.12
N TYR A 147 -20.23 -7.01 13.59
CA TYR A 147 -19.57 -5.74 13.85
C TYR A 147 -20.34 -4.98 14.93
N ALA A 148 -19.65 -4.51 15.95
CA ALA A 148 -20.23 -3.76 17.07
C ALA A 148 -19.53 -2.42 17.28
N CYS A 149 -20.30 -1.38 17.58
CA CYS A 149 -19.76 -0.06 17.92
C CYS A 149 -18.90 -0.11 19.19
N VAL A 150 -17.69 0.45 19.14
CA VAL A 150 -16.77 0.46 20.29
C VAL A 150 -17.33 1.24 21.48
N LYS A 151 -17.99 2.40 21.26
CA LYS A 151 -18.60 3.19 22.33
C LYS A 151 -19.75 2.44 23.00
N ARG A 152 -20.58 1.73 22.23
CA ARG A 152 -21.61 0.84 22.79
C ARG A 152 -20.98 -0.23 23.67
N LYS A 153 -19.99 -0.95 23.12
CA LYS A 153 -19.37 -2.10 23.77
C LYS A 153 -18.59 -1.74 25.04
N ARG A 154 -17.80 -0.67 25.01
CA ARG A 154 -16.88 -0.32 26.10
C ARG A 154 -17.42 0.73 27.06
N GLN A 155 -18.24 1.66 26.56
CA GLN A 155 -18.65 2.85 27.31
C GLN A 155 -20.16 2.92 27.54
N LYS A 156 -20.95 2.04 26.91
CA LYS A 156 -22.44 2.08 26.92
C LYS A 156 -23.01 3.46 26.53
N ALA A 157 -22.26 4.23 25.74
CA ALA A 157 -22.58 5.60 25.35
C ALA A 157 -23.16 5.70 23.91
N CYS A 158 -23.60 4.58 23.35
CA CYS A 158 -24.19 4.49 22.02
C CYS A 158 -25.07 3.24 21.96
N ASP A 159 -26.24 3.35 21.33
CA ASP A 159 -27.23 2.27 21.32
C ASP A 159 -27.26 1.47 20.01
N LYS A 160 -26.36 1.77 19.07
CA LYS A 160 -26.29 1.10 17.76
C LYS A 160 -26.13 -0.41 17.90
N LYS A 161 -27.15 -1.16 17.48
CA LYS A 161 -27.15 -2.64 17.52
C LYS A 161 -26.01 -3.22 16.68
N PRO A 162 -25.39 -4.33 17.12
CA PRO A 162 -24.41 -5.05 16.31
C PRO A 162 -25.03 -5.52 14.99
N VAL A 163 -24.23 -5.52 13.93
CA VAL A 163 -24.66 -5.93 12.58
C VAL A 163 -23.96 -7.22 12.18
N LYS A 164 -24.69 -8.16 11.58
CA LYS A 164 -24.13 -9.44 11.11
C LYS A 164 -23.00 -9.18 10.10
N LYS A 165 -21.85 -9.83 10.33
CA LYS A 165 -20.64 -9.68 9.53
C LYS A 165 -20.90 -9.95 8.05
N ASP A 166 -21.44 -11.12 7.72
CA ASP A 166 -21.57 -11.55 6.32
C ASP A 166 -22.53 -10.64 5.54
N TRP A 167 -23.65 -10.25 6.17
CA TRP A 167 -24.65 -9.35 5.59
C TRP A 167 -24.07 -7.99 5.24
N ILE A 168 -23.36 -7.33 6.17
CA ILE A 168 -22.83 -5.98 5.90
C ILE A 168 -21.73 -6.01 4.84
N GLU A 169 -20.88 -7.02 4.89
CA GLU A 169 -19.77 -7.17 3.96
C GLU A 169 -20.27 -7.46 2.53
N GLU A 170 -21.25 -8.34 2.38
CA GLU A 170 -21.89 -8.64 1.09
C GLU A 170 -22.65 -7.42 0.56
N THR A 171 -23.42 -6.75 1.43
CA THR A 171 -24.18 -5.55 1.06
C THR A 171 -23.24 -4.44 0.58
N VAL A 172 -22.13 -4.20 1.26
CA VAL A 172 -21.15 -3.19 0.84
C VAL A 172 -20.58 -3.52 -0.53
N VAL A 173 -20.16 -4.76 -0.78
CA VAL A 173 -19.61 -5.18 -2.08
C VAL A 173 -20.65 -5.03 -3.18
N ARG A 174 -21.85 -5.59 -2.99
CA ARG A 174 -22.94 -5.55 -3.97
C ARG A 174 -23.31 -4.12 -4.33
N GLN A 175 -23.57 -3.27 -3.33
CA GLN A 175 -23.99 -1.88 -3.55
C GLN A 175 -22.88 -1.05 -4.20
N THR A 176 -21.63 -1.26 -3.80
CA THR A 176 -20.50 -0.57 -4.42
C THR A 176 -20.29 -1.03 -5.87
N ARG A 177 -20.40 -2.33 -6.16
CA ARG A 177 -20.32 -2.86 -7.53
C ARG A 177 -21.42 -2.29 -8.41
N ASP A 178 -22.66 -2.33 -7.95
CA ASP A 178 -23.83 -1.97 -8.76
C ASP A 178 -23.93 -0.46 -8.99
N ARG A 179 -23.42 0.35 -8.05
CA ARG A 179 -23.62 1.80 -8.07
C ARG A 179 -22.34 2.64 -8.21
N CYS A 180 -21.17 2.16 -7.78
CA CYS A 180 -19.89 2.87 -7.97
C CYS A 180 -19.13 2.43 -9.24
N LEU A 181 -19.50 1.34 -9.92
CA LEU A 181 -18.87 0.88 -11.18
C LEU A 181 -19.78 1.01 -12.40
N THR A 182 -20.47 2.14 -12.54
CA THR A 182 -21.23 2.46 -13.76
C THR A 182 -20.27 2.82 -14.91
N ASP A 183 -20.74 2.72 -16.16
CA ASP A 183 -19.92 3.07 -17.34
C ASP A 183 -19.38 4.50 -17.27
N GLU A 184 -20.18 5.43 -16.76
CA GLU A 184 -19.79 6.83 -16.56
C GLU A 184 -18.68 6.96 -15.51
N VAL A 185 -18.83 6.30 -14.36
CA VAL A 185 -17.82 6.35 -13.30
C VAL A 185 -16.53 5.67 -13.76
N ILE A 186 -16.60 4.54 -14.47
CA ILE A 186 -15.42 3.89 -15.05
C ILE A 186 -14.68 4.86 -15.97
N ARG A 187 -15.37 5.57 -16.87
CA ARG A 187 -14.73 6.58 -17.75
C ARG A 187 -14.01 7.65 -16.95
N VAL A 188 -14.67 8.23 -15.94
CA VAL A 188 -14.07 9.25 -15.06
C VAL A 188 -12.84 8.72 -14.32
N ILE A 189 -12.86 7.47 -13.86
CA ILE A 189 -11.72 6.84 -13.18
C ILE A 189 -10.55 6.67 -14.15
N VAL A 190 -10.82 6.21 -15.37
CA VAL A 190 -9.79 6.01 -16.40
C VAL A 190 -9.17 7.34 -16.81
N ASP A 191 -9.99 8.38 -17.05
CA ASP A 191 -9.51 9.71 -17.40
C ASP A 191 -8.62 10.28 -16.29
N ALA A 192 -9.09 10.22 -15.05
CA ALA A 192 -8.31 10.66 -13.88
C ALA A 192 -7.01 9.88 -13.68
N ALA A 193 -7.02 8.57 -13.95
CA ALA A 193 -5.82 7.74 -13.84
C ALA A 193 -4.78 8.11 -14.91
N LEU A 194 -5.21 8.38 -16.14
CA LEU A 194 -4.34 8.83 -17.23
C LEU A 194 -3.80 10.24 -16.96
N GLU A 195 -4.63 11.17 -16.50
CA GLU A 195 -4.18 12.52 -16.12
C GLU A 195 -3.15 12.49 -14.98
N LEU A 196 -3.36 11.61 -13.98
CA LEU A 196 -2.37 11.44 -12.92
C LEU A 196 -1.07 10.86 -13.47
N GLN A 197 -1.14 9.86 -14.35
CA GLN A 197 0.03 9.26 -15.00
C GLN A 197 0.80 10.30 -15.83
N GLU A 198 0.12 11.21 -16.52
CA GLU A 198 0.77 12.32 -17.23
C GLU A 198 1.44 13.31 -16.27
N ARG A 199 0.82 13.61 -15.13
CA ARG A 199 1.41 14.49 -14.11
C ARG A 199 2.59 13.84 -13.39
N GLU A 200 2.55 12.53 -13.19
CA GLU A 200 3.66 11.74 -12.66
C GLU A 200 4.78 11.59 -13.70
N ARG A 201 4.45 11.55 -14.99
CA ARG A 201 5.47 11.67 -16.05
C ARG A 201 6.18 13.02 -16.03
N ASP A 202 5.48 14.06 -15.59
CA ASP A 202 6.05 15.36 -15.25
C ASP A 202 6.86 15.33 -13.93
N ASP A 203 7.19 14.17 -13.35
CA ASP A 203 8.08 14.16 -12.19
C ASP A 203 9.46 14.70 -12.53
N SER A 204 10.01 15.45 -11.58
CA SER A 204 11.32 16.08 -11.73
C SER A 204 12.46 15.07 -11.80
N VAL A 205 12.25 13.87 -11.24
CA VAL A 205 13.27 12.82 -11.12
C VAL A 205 13.55 12.17 -12.47
N LEU A 206 12.54 11.57 -13.12
CA LEU A 206 12.71 10.94 -14.43
C LEU A 206 13.23 11.94 -15.47
N ARG A 207 12.69 13.17 -15.48
CA ARG A 207 13.19 14.24 -16.35
C ARG A 207 14.62 14.66 -16.03
N GLY A 208 15.00 14.68 -14.75
CA GLY A 208 16.36 14.97 -14.32
C GLY A 208 17.35 13.90 -14.79
N LEU A 209 16.99 12.62 -14.63
CA LEU A 209 17.80 11.49 -15.09
C LEU A 209 17.94 11.48 -16.62
N GLU A 210 16.84 11.71 -17.36
CA GLU A 210 16.86 11.80 -18.82
C GLU A 210 17.71 12.98 -19.32
N ALA A 211 17.65 14.13 -18.63
CA ALA A 211 18.48 15.29 -18.93
C ALA A 211 19.97 14.99 -18.68
N GLU A 212 20.31 14.39 -17.54
CA GLU A 212 21.70 14.00 -17.22
C GLU A 212 22.25 12.96 -18.19
N LEU A 213 21.41 12.01 -18.63
CA LEU A 213 21.75 11.03 -19.65
C LEU A 213 22.07 11.70 -20.99
N SER A 214 21.27 12.71 -21.37
CA SER A 214 21.50 13.50 -22.58
C SER A 214 22.81 14.28 -22.51
N GLU A 215 23.12 14.91 -21.38
CA GLU A 215 24.38 15.62 -21.17
C GLU A 215 25.59 14.68 -21.22
N THR A 216 25.49 13.51 -20.61
CA THR A 216 26.53 12.46 -20.62
C THR A 216 26.77 11.96 -22.05
N LYS A 217 25.71 11.66 -22.81
CA LYS A 217 25.79 11.26 -24.23
C LYS A 217 26.45 12.34 -25.09
N ARG A 218 26.15 13.61 -24.84
CA ARG A 218 26.84 14.74 -25.50
C ARG A 218 28.32 14.81 -25.14
N GLY A 219 28.68 14.54 -23.87
CA GLY A 219 30.07 14.45 -23.43
C GLY A 219 30.85 13.36 -24.17
N ILE A 220 30.26 12.17 -24.32
CA ILE A 220 30.83 11.06 -25.08
C ILE A 220 31.05 11.46 -26.54
N ALA A 221 30.04 12.04 -27.19
CA ALA A 221 30.14 12.51 -28.58
C ALA A 221 31.28 13.54 -28.78
N ASN A 222 31.46 14.45 -27.82
CA ASN A 222 32.55 15.43 -27.87
C ASN A 222 33.93 14.78 -27.76
N ILE A 223 34.09 13.75 -26.93
CA ILE A 223 35.34 13.00 -26.79
C ILE A 223 35.64 12.22 -28.07
N LEU A 224 34.64 11.54 -28.63
CA LEU A 224 34.78 10.82 -29.90
C LEU A 224 35.25 11.77 -31.02
N LYS A 225 34.67 12.98 -31.08
CA LYS A 225 35.11 14.02 -32.03
C LYS A 225 36.56 14.48 -31.82
N ALA A 226 37.05 14.53 -30.58
CA ALA A 226 38.45 14.86 -30.30
C ALA A 226 39.41 13.74 -30.75
N ILE A 227 38.99 12.47 -30.60
CA ILE A 227 39.72 11.30 -31.10
C ILE A 227 39.79 11.31 -32.62
N GLU A 228 38.70 11.66 -33.32
CA GLU A 228 38.67 11.82 -34.78
C GLU A 228 39.67 12.88 -35.28
N GLN A 229 39.95 13.89 -34.47
CA GLN A 229 40.94 14.94 -34.76
C GLN A 229 42.39 14.51 -34.42
N GLY A 230 42.59 13.27 -33.97
CA GLY A 230 43.90 12.71 -33.63
C GLY A 230 44.37 13.02 -32.19
N ILE A 231 43.52 13.57 -31.32
CA ILE A 231 43.86 13.87 -29.93
C ILE A 231 43.58 12.63 -29.07
N ILE A 232 44.54 11.71 -29.03
CA ILE A 232 44.45 10.49 -28.22
C ILE A 232 45.47 10.58 -27.08
N THR A 233 44.97 10.81 -25.87
CA THR A 233 45.77 10.79 -24.64
C THR A 233 45.20 9.77 -23.65
N PRO A 234 46.01 9.28 -22.69
CA PRO A 234 45.52 8.43 -21.61
C PRO A 234 44.33 9.05 -20.84
N SER A 235 44.33 10.37 -20.68
CA SER A 235 43.23 11.12 -20.04
C SER A 235 41.93 11.08 -20.85
N THR A 236 41.99 11.13 -22.18
CA THR A 236 40.79 11.02 -23.04
C THR A 236 40.15 9.64 -22.93
N LYS A 237 40.97 8.57 -22.83
CA LYS A 237 40.49 7.21 -22.60
C LYS A 237 39.80 7.07 -21.25
N GLN A 238 40.46 7.51 -20.17
CA GLN A 238 39.89 7.45 -18.82
C GLN A 238 38.56 8.22 -18.74
N ARG A 239 38.49 9.42 -19.35
CA ARG A 239 37.28 10.22 -19.34
C ARG A 239 36.13 9.58 -20.13
N LEU A 240 36.43 8.88 -21.23
CA LEU A 240 35.44 8.14 -21.99
C LEU A 240 34.88 6.97 -21.17
N GLU A 241 35.74 6.21 -20.49
CA GLU A 241 35.33 5.11 -19.60
C GLU A 241 34.41 5.61 -18.46
N GLU A 242 34.74 6.75 -17.84
CA GLU A 242 33.90 7.38 -16.82
C GLU A 242 32.50 7.75 -17.36
N LEU A 243 32.43 8.38 -18.54
CA LEU A 243 31.16 8.79 -19.13
C LEU A 243 30.33 7.61 -19.62
N GLU A 244 30.94 6.56 -20.16
CA GLU A 244 30.23 5.33 -20.54
C GLU A 244 29.68 4.60 -19.31
N SER A 245 30.46 4.53 -18.21
CA SER A 245 29.95 4.00 -16.94
C SER A 245 28.75 4.81 -16.45
N ARG A 246 28.86 6.14 -16.46
CA ARG A 246 27.77 7.02 -16.01
C ARG A 246 26.52 6.88 -16.90
N ARG A 247 26.70 6.69 -18.22
CA ARG A 247 25.60 6.44 -19.16
C ARG A 247 24.84 5.17 -18.79
N LEU A 248 25.56 4.07 -18.51
CA LEU A 248 24.94 2.80 -18.12
C LEU A 248 24.19 2.92 -16.78
N ASP A 249 24.79 3.58 -15.79
CA ASP A 249 24.13 3.81 -14.49
C ASP A 249 22.84 4.61 -14.63
N LEU A 250 22.85 5.66 -15.46
CA LEU A 250 21.68 6.50 -15.72
C LEU A 250 20.60 5.76 -16.53
N GLU A 251 20.98 4.95 -17.52
CA GLU A 251 20.04 4.11 -18.26
C GLU A 251 19.37 3.10 -17.33
N TYR A 252 20.13 2.44 -16.46
CA TYR A 252 19.58 1.52 -15.46
C TYR A 252 18.61 2.23 -14.50
N ALA A 253 18.99 3.40 -13.98
CA ALA A 253 18.13 4.17 -13.07
C ALA A 253 16.83 4.65 -13.73
N ILE A 254 16.87 5.02 -15.01
CA ILE A 254 15.68 5.38 -15.79
C ILE A 254 14.78 4.16 -15.99
N ASP A 255 15.36 3.00 -16.30
CA ASP A 255 14.59 1.78 -16.49
C ASP A 255 13.95 1.31 -15.18
N GLU A 256 14.67 1.41 -14.06
CA GLU A 256 14.16 1.12 -12.71
C GLU A 256 12.97 2.03 -12.36
N GLU A 257 13.10 3.35 -12.55
CA GLU A 257 12.02 4.32 -12.32
C GLU A 257 10.80 4.05 -13.24
N LYS A 258 11.03 3.70 -14.51
CA LYS A 258 9.94 3.33 -15.45
C LYS A 258 9.24 2.03 -15.08
N VAL A 259 9.96 1.08 -14.48
CA VAL A 259 9.37 -0.17 -13.99
C VAL A 259 8.54 0.07 -12.73
N GLU A 260 9.00 0.95 -11.84
CA GLU A 260 8.22 1.38 -10.67
C GLU A 260 6.94 2.12 -11.09
N GLN A 261 6.96 2.80 -12.23
CA GLN A 261 5.83 3.53 -12.78
C GLN A 261 5.38 2.97 -14.15
N PRO A 262 4.71 1.81 -14.20
CA PRO A 262 4.29 1.18 -15.46
C PRO A 262 3.18 1.98 -16.14
N GLU A 263 3.34 2.35 -17.40
CA GLU A 263 2.30 3.05 -18.17
C GLU A 263 1.11 2.12 -18.44
N LEU A 264 -0.09 2.54 -18.05
CA LEU A 264 -1.33 1.81 -18.34
C LEU A 264 -2.08 2.50 -19.46
N THR A 265 -2.56 1.72 -20.43
CA THR A 265 -3.40 2.26 -21.50
C THR A 265 -4.86 2.38 -21.05
N ARG A 266 -5.63 3.23 -21.72
CA ARG A 266 -7.08 3.38 -21.51
C ARG A 266 -7.80 2.04 -21.56
N GLU A 267 -7.46 1.22 -22.56
CA GLU A 267 -8.08 -0.09 -22.79
C GLU A 267 -7.77 -1.05 -21.65
N GLN A 268 -6.52 -1.04 -21.16
CA GLN A 268 -6.11 -1.86 -20.02
C GLN A 268 -6.88 -1.46 -18.76
N LEU A 269 -6.93 -0.17 -18.43
CA LEU A 269 -7.66 0.33 -17.26
C LEU A 269 -9.15 -0.01 -17.33
N THR A 270 -9.77 0.20 -18.50
CA THR A 270 -11.18 -0.10 -18.73
C THR A 270 -11.47 -1.59 -18.55
N PHE A 271 -10.69 -2.45 -19.23
CA PHE A 271 -10.81 -3.91 -19.13
C PHE A 271 -10.73 -4.40 -17.67
N TRP A 272 -9.81 -3.84 -16.89
CA TRP A 272 -9.66 -4.22 -15.49
C TRP A 272 -10.85 -3.79 -14.63
N LEU A 273 -11.34 -2.56 -14.80
CA LEU A 273 -12.51 -2.06 -14.06
C LEU A 273 -13.78 -2.84 -14.43
N GLU A 274 -13.94 -3.22 -15.70
CA GLU A 274 -15.03 -4.09 -16.14
C GLU A 274 -14.94 -5.49 -15.55
N ARG A 275 -13.73 -6.04 -15.42
CA ARG A 275 -13.50 -7.32 -14.75
C ARG A 275 -13.89 -7.28 -13.28
N PHE A 276 -13.61 -6.17 -12.59
CA PHE A 276 -14.10 -5.96 -11.22
C PHE A 276 -15.61 -5.87 -11.20
N ARG A 277 -16.24 -5.19 -12.16
CA ARG A 277 -17.71 -5.13 -12.24
C ARG A 277 -18.37 -6.51 -12.43
N SER A 278 -17.74 -7.39 -13.20
CA SER A 278 -18.28 -8.75 -13.47
C SER A 278 -17.86 -9.80 -12.43
N GLY A 279 -17.15 -9.42 -11.36
CA GLY A 279 -16.69 -10.37 -10.35
C GLY A 279 -17.81 -10.93 -9.49
N ASP A 280 -17.61 -12.14 -8.96
CA ASP A 280 -18.58 -12.84 -8.13
C ASP A 280 -18.52 -12.35 -6.67
N PRO A 281 -19.56 -11.66 -6.15
CA PRO A 281 -19.60 -11.19 -4.77
C PRO A 281 -19.64 -12.31 -3.73
N SER A 282 -19.86 -13.57 -4.13
CA SER A 282 -19.85 -14.71 -3.23
C SER A 282 -18.42 -15.17 -2.88
N ASP A 283 -17.43 -14.88 -3.73
CA ASP A 283 -16.02 -15.23 -3.49
C ASP A 283 -15.41 -14.32 -2.40
N PRO A 284 -14.97 -14.89 -1.26
CA PRO A 284 -14.35 -14.13 -0.16
C PRO A 284 -13.11 -13.32 -0.60
N LYS A 285 -12.27 -13.88 -1.48
CA LYS A 285 -11.03 -13.22 -1.92
C LYS A 285 -11.33 -12.03 -2.82
N TYR A 286 -12.33 -12.18 -3.68
CA TYR A 286 -12.85 -11.08 -4.48
C TYR A 286 -13.42 -9.97 -3.60
N ARG A 287 -14.25 -10.30 -2.59
CA ARG A 287 -14.84 -9.30 -1.68
C ARG A 287 -13.78 -8.50 -0.93
N GLU A 288 -12.77 -9.17 -0.38
CA GLU A 288 -11.68 -8.52 0.34
C GLU A 288 -10.94 -7.54 -0.58
N THR A 289 -10.55 -8.02 -1.75
CA THR A 289 -9.89 -7.21 -2.79
C THR A 289 -10.75 -6.01 -3.19
N PHE A 290 -12.02 -6.25 -3.46
CA PHE A 290 -12.96 -5.24 -3.92
C PHE A 290 -13.13 -4.14 -2.87
N ILE A 291 -13.27 -4.51 -1.59
CA ILE A 291 -13.34 -3.54 -0.48
C ILE A 291 -12.01 -2.80 -0.32
N GLU A 292 -10.86 -3.46 -0.46
CA GLU A 292 -9.57 -2.79 -0.36
C GLU A 292 -9.35 -1.78 -1.48
N VAL A 293 -9.79 -2.08 -2.70
CA VAL A 293 -9.62 -1.20 -3.86
C VAL A 293 -10.68 -0.10 -3.86
N PHE A 294 -11.96 -0.41 -3.74
CA PHE A 294 -13.03 0.55 -4.05
C PHE A 294 -13.56 1.30 -2.81
N VAL A 295 -13.44 0.75 -1.60
CA VAL A 295 -14.10 1.28 -0.40
C VAL A 295 -13.12 2.01 0.53
N SER A 296 -13.45 3.25 0.87
CA SER A 296 -12.69 4.11 1.79
C SER A 296 -13.23 4.01 3.22
N ALA A 297 -14.53 4.23 3.39
CA ALA A 297 -15.22 4.15 4.66
C ALA A 297 -16.70 3.75 4.48
N VAL A 298 -17.29 3.15 5.51
CA VAL A 298 -18.70 2.77 5.56
C VAL A 298 -19.27 3.22 6.89
N TYR A 299 -20.36 3.99 6.88
CA TYR A 299 -21.09 4.41 8.07
C TYR A 299 -22.41 3.66 8.15
N VAL A 300 -22.67 3.05 9.31
CA VAL A 300 -23.84 2.18 9.52
C VAL A 300 -24.86 2.88 10.43
N TYR A 301 -26.02 3.22 9.86
CA TYR A 301 -27.19 3.72 10.56
C TYR A 301 -28.18 2.58 10.83
N ASP A 302 -29.35 2.87 11.40
CA ASP A 302 -30.36 1.85 11.73
C ASP A 302 -31.28 1.50 10.56
N ASP A 303 -31.38 2.41 9.62
CA ASP A 303 -32.24 2.38 8.44
C ASP A 303 -31.43 2.40 7.15
N HIS A 304 -30.16 2.84 7.19
CA HIS A 304 -29.33 2.96 6.00
C HIS A 304 -27.83 2.76 6.21
N LEU A 305 -27.11 2.71 5.09
CA LEU A 305 -25.65 2.66 5.01
C LEU A 305 -25.15 3.85 4.18
N ARG A 306 -24.06 4.47 4.61
CA ARG A 306 -23.33 5.44 3.78
C ARG A 306 -21.99 4.84 3.39
N ILE A 307 -21.77 4.63 2.09
CA ILE A 307 -20.54 4.05 1.55
C ILE A 307 -19.73 5.14 0.87
N VAL A 308 -18.49 5.32 1.33
CA VAL A 308 -17.54 6.28 0.76
C VAL A 308 -16.58 5.50 -0.13
N CYS A 309 -16.75 5.64 -1.45
CA CYS A 309 -15.88 5.01 -2.46
C CYS A 309 -14.55 5.79 -2.62
N LYS A 310 -13.47 5.13 -3.08
CA LYS A 310 -12.12 5.72 -3.21
C LYS A 310 -11.90 6.55 -4.49
N PHE A 311 -12.96 6.93 -5.17
CA PHE A 311 -12.91 7.72 -6.40
C PHE A 311 -13.44 9.09 -6.06
N THR A 312 -12.64 10.16 -6.23
CA THR A 312 -13.12 11.51 -6.62
C THR A 312 -12.06 12.60 -6.54
N GLY A 313 -12.18 13.51 -7.50
CA GLY A 313 -11.40 14.73 -7.65
C GLY A 313 -12.10 15.94 -7.06
N ASP A 314 -11.25 16.90 -6.72
CA ASP A 314 -11.38 18.33 -6.39
C ASP A 314 -12.49 18.89 -5.50
N SER A 315 -13.48 18.09 -5.13
CA SER A 315 -14.47 18.43 -4.09
C SER A 315 -14.79 17.18 -3.30
N GLY A 316 -13.86 16.85 -2.40
CA GLY A 316 -13.96 15.89 -1.30
C GLY A 316 -15.04 14.81 -1.40
N ALA A 317 -14.62 13.56 -1.61
CA ALA A 317 -15.42 12.35 -1.42
C ALA A 317 -16.87 12.51 -1.92
N VAL A 318 -17.12 12.27 -3.21
CA VAL A 318 -18.51 12.03 -3.63
C VAL A 318 -19.03 10.90 -2.78
N THR A 319 -19.87 11.30 -1.85
CA THR A 319 -20.58 10.45 -0.95
C THR A 319 -21.77 10.00 -1.75
N TYR A 320 -21.78 8.76 -2.18
CA TYR A 320 -23.03 8.15 -2.49
C TYR A 320 -23.66 7.70 -1.17
N ASP A 321 -24.57 8.52 -0.66
CA ASP A 321 -25.45 8.13 0.44
C ASP A 321 -26.46 7.13 -0.13
N PHE A 322 -26.07 5.85 -0.11
CA PHE A 322 -26.96 4.79 -0.50
C PHE A 322 -27.86 4.44 0.68
N VAL A 323 -28.95 5.21 0.82
CA VAL A 323 -30.05 4.86 1.71
C VAL A 323 -30.73 3.60 1.19
N ASN A 324 -30.19 2.43 1.55
CA ASN A 324 -30.91 1.18 1.44
C ASN A 324 -31.55 0.93 2.78
N GLY A 325 -32.87 0.86 2.81
CA GLY A 325 -33.61 0.36 3.96
C GLY A 325 -32.95 -0.91 4.49
N ILE A 326 -32.70 -0.99 5.79
CA ILE A 326 -32.44 -2.28 6.42
C ILE A 326 -33.77 -3.05 6.34
N GLU A 327 -33.95 -3.87 5.31
CA GLU A 327 -35.03 -4.85 5.28
C GLU A 327 -34.87 -5.73 6.53
N SER A 328 -35.71 -5.47 7.53
CA SER A 328 -36.05 -6.48 8.52
C SER A 328 -36.66 -7.66 7.78
N TYR A 329 -36.37 -8.85 8.29
CA TYR A 329 -36.57 -10.17 7.68
C TYR A 329 -38.01 -10.56 7.28
N GLU A 330 -39.00 -9.67 7.28
CA GLU A 330 -40.42 -10.06 7.22
C GLU A 330 -41.15 -9.85 5.91
N GLU A 331 -40.73 -9.00 4.96
CA GLU A 331 -41.55 -8.78 3.75
C GLU A 331 -40.68 -8.72 2.49
N ALA A 332 -40.58 -9.86 1.81
CA ALA A 332 -40.11 -9.96 0.44
C ALA A 332 -41.31 -10.22 -0.45
N GLU A 333 -41.91 -9.17 -1.03
CA GLU A 333 -42.71 -9.25 -2.25
C GLU A 333 -42.83 -7.87 -2.92
N GLU A 334 -42.47 -7.82 -4.21
CA GLU A 334 -42.82 -6.84 -5.26
C GLU A 334 -42.29 -5.37 -5.27
N VAL A 335 -41.31 -5.17 -6.18
CA VAL A 335 -41.18 -4.13 -7.25
C VAL A 335 -41.30 -2.62 -6.95
N PHE A 336 -40.18 -1.91 -7.25
CA PHE A 336 -39.99 -0.53 -7.78
C PHE A 336 -40.98 0.61 -7.39
N ASP A 337 -40.46 1.71 -6.83
CA ASP A 337 -40.27 2.99 -7.57
C ASP A 337 -39.32 3.97 -6.85
N PHE A 338 -38.89 4.98 -7.61
CA PHE A 338 -37.78 5.91 -7.57
C PHE A 338 -37.97 7.14 -6.65
N GLU A 339 -36.89 7.61 -6.00
CA GLU A 339 -36.50 9.04 -6.01
C GLU A 339 -35.08 9.24 -5.43
N ALA A 340 -34.15 9.62 -6.30
CA ALA A 340 -32.85 10.14 -5.89
C ALA A 340 -33.03 11.61 -5.48
N HIS A 341 -33.04 11.89 -4.18
CA HIS A 341 -33.00 13.27 -3.70
C HIS A 341 -31.56 13.78 -3.66
N ALA A 342 -31.22 14.66 -4.62
CA ALA A 342 -30.18 15.64 -4.39
C ALA A 342 -30.69 16.61 -3.32
N SER A 343 -30.13 16.60 -2.11
CA SER A 343 -30.40 17.69 -1.16
C SER A 343 -29.18 18.11 -0.34
N THR A 344 -28.80 19.35 -0.62
CA THR A 344 -28.29 20.44 0.22
C THR A 344 -27.25 20.18 1.31
N SER A 345 -26.19 20.97 1.19
CA SER A 345 -25.16 21.30 2.18
C SER A 345 -25.68 21.50 3.61
N GLY A 346 -25.80 20.40 4.37
CA GLY A 346 -25.78 20.44 5.83
C GLY A 346 -24.33 20.46 6.31
N LYS A 347 -23.99 21.33 7.26
CA LYS A 347 -22.66 21.33 7.89
C LYS A 347 -22.44 20.00 8.61
N LEU A 348 -21.76 19.07 7.96
CA LEU A 348 -21.31 17.81 8.55
C LEU A 348 -20.32 18.11 9.70
N PRO A 349 -20.32 17.29 10.77
CA PRO A 349 -19.20 17.30 11.69
C PRO A 349 -17.93 16.99 10.88
N PRO A 350 -16.85 17.78 11.03
CA PRO A 350 -15.62 17.50 10.35
C PRO A 350 -15.19 16.06 10.70
N PRO A 351 -14.60 15.32 9.74
CA PRO A 351 -13.90 14.10 10.11
C PRO A 351 -13.00 14.43 11.30
N ILE A 352 -13.00 13.58 12.32
CA ILE A 352 -12.05 13.70 13.43
C ILE A 352 -10.67 13.40 12.83
N ILE A 353 -10.10 14.41 12.17
CA ILE A 353 -8.69 14.51 11.88
C ILE A 353 -8.07 14.84 13.23
N GLY A 354 -7.96 13.84 14.09
CA GLY A 354 -7.08 13.94 15.25
C GLY A 354 -5.72 14.32 14.69
N GLU A 355 -5.19 15.47 15.13
CA GLU A 355 -3.96 16.12 14.67
C GLU A 355 -2.92 15.12 14.16
N MET A 356 -3.04 14.74 12.89
CA MET A 356 -2.00 14.05 12.17
C MET A 356 -1.09 15.18 11.75
N ARG A 357 -0.17 15.55 12.65
CA ARG A 357 1.05 16.27 12.27
C ARG A 357 1.52 15.64 10.97
N CYS A 358 1.40 16.40 9.90
CA CYS A 358 1.95 16.07 8.60
C CYS A 358 3.44 15.79 8.79
N TYR A 359 3.78 14.53 8.99
CA TYR A 359 5.07 14.01 8.58
C TYR A 359 4.84 13.41 7.20
N VAL A 360 4.70 14.30 6.22
CA VAL A 360 5.21 14.03 4.89
C VAL A 360 6.72 14.00 5.07
N LYS A 361 7.25 12.83 5.44
CA LYS A 361 8.66 12.54 5.27
C LYS A 361 8.77 11.76 3.97
N LEU A 362 8.79 12.52 2.88
CA LEU A 362 9.58 12.17 1.71
C LEU A 362 11.01 11.91 2.22
N HIS A 363 11.43 10.65 2.29
CA HIS A 363 12.84 10.33 2.13
C HIS A 363 12.96 10.04 0.63
N THR A 364 13.48 10.94 -0.20
CA THR A 364 14.82 11.55 -0.17
C THR A 364 15.89 10.47 -0.08
N THR A 365 16.25 9.94 -1.25
CA THR A 365 17.58 9.42 -1.57
C THR A 365 18.23 10.32 -2.62
N MET A 366 18.44 11.59 -2.28
CA MET A 366 19.52 12.39 -2.87
C MET A 366 20.07 13.37 -1.84
N ALA A 367 21.20 13.01 -1.24
CA ALA A 367 22.10 13.95 -0.58
C ALA A 367 23.55 13.44 -0.69
N VAL A 368 24.07 13.35 -1.91
CA VAL A 368 25.49 13.61 -2.19
C VAL A 368 25.53 14.38 -3.51
N PHE A 369 25.54 15.71 -3.42
CA PHE A 369 26.31 16.68 -4.22
C PHE A 369 25.69 18.06 -4.00
N GLY A 370 26.46 18.93 -3.36
CA GLY A 370 26.03 20.26 -2.97
C GLY A 370 25.84 21.16 -4.19
N PHE A 371 24.64 21.72 -4.35
CA PHE A 371 24.41 22.92 -5.14
C PHE A 371 23.50 23.87 -4.36
N LYS A 372 24.05 25.02 -3.97
CA LYS A 372 23.28 26.19 -3.54
C LYS A 372 22.54 26.73 -4.76
N ALA A 373 21.23 26.95 -4.67
CA ALA A 373 20.50 27.74 -5.66
C ALA A 373 19.56 28.74 -5.01
N ASN A 374 19.62 29.95 -5.56
CA ASN A 374 19.05 31.21 -5.12
C ASN A 374 17.52 31.24 -5.13
N ALA A 375 16.97 32.02 -4.20
CA ALA A 375 15.59 32.48 -4.23
C ALA A 375 15.34 33.41 -5.44
N SER A 376 14.32 33.11 -6.24
CA SER A 376 13.72 34.08 -7.15
C SER A 376 12.21 33.87 -7.22
N THR A 377 11.51 34.88 -6.73
CA THR A 377 10.06 35.04 -6.67
C THR A 377 9.48 35.30 -8.06
N LYS A 378 8.54 34.47 -8.55
CA LYS A 378 7.49 34.91 -9.47
C LYS A 378 6.13 34.25 -9.17
N LYS A 379 5.13 35.12 -9.09
CA LYS A 379 3.71 34.92 -8.71
C LYS A 379 3.06 33.74 -9.45
N LYS A 380 2.51 32.76 -8.72
CA LYS A 380 1.58 31.74 -9.23
C LYS A 380 0.13 32.25 -9.12
N ARG A 381 -0.65 32.11 -10.21
CA ARG A 381 -2.12 32.19 -10.20
C ARG A 381 -2.68 30.98 -9.42
N PRO A 382 -3.84 31.08 -8.73
CA PRO A 382 -4.37 29.98 -7.94
C PRO A 382 -5.07 28.95 -8.85
N LEU A 383 -4.76 27.66 -8.64
CA LEU A 383 -5.37 26.50 -9.31
C LEU A 383 -6.28 25.72 -8.33
N PRO A 384 -7.29 24.98 -8.83
CA PRO A 384 -8.18 24.12 -8.04
C PRO A 384 -7.47 22.81 -7.60
N LYS A 385 -8.08 22.11 -6.63
CA LYS A 385 -7.40 21.34 -5.57
C LYS A 385 -7.55 19.82 -5.71
N ALA A 386 -6.53 19.15 -6.21
CA ALA A 386 -6.03 17.82 -5.84
C ALA A 386 -7.03 16.65 -5.60
N MET A 387 -7.18 15.81 -6.63
CA MET A 387 -7.61 14.42 -6.57
C MET A 387 -6.62 13.53 -5.77
N GLY A 388 -7.15 12.57 -5.01
CA GLY A 388 -6.38 11.73 -4.07
C GLY A 388 -5.48 10.72 -4.78
N VAL A 389 -4.20 11.10 -4.98
CA VAL A 389 -3.08 10.30 -5.53
C VAL A 389 -3.03 8.84 -5.01
N SER A 390 -3.50 8.58 -3.79
CA SER A 390 -3.47 7.25 -3.17
C SER A 390 -4.30 6.18 -3.89
N PHE A 391 -5.42 6.52 -4.54
CA PHE A 391 -6.30 5.52 -5.15
C PHE A 391 -5.72 4.98 -6.46
N VAL A 392 -5.29 5.88 -7.37
CA VAL A 392 -4.72 5.52 -8.66
C VAL A 392 -3.42 4.75 -8.50
N VAL A 393 -2.57 5.13 -7.54
CA VAL A 393 -1.36 4.38 -7.19
C VAL A 393 -1.70 2.97 -6.71
N THR A 394 -2.70 2.83 -5.82
CA THR A 394 -3.15 1.50 -5.34
C THR A 394 -3.69 0.64 -6.49
N LEU A 395 -4.50 1.23 -7.37
CA LEU A 395 -5.02 0.54 -8.55
C LEU A 395 -3.88 0.10 -9.47
N ARG A 396 -2.92 0.98 -9.78
CA ARG A 396 -1.76 0.69 -10.64
C ARG A 396 -0.91 -0.47 -10.11
N PHE A 397 -0.56 -0.46 -8.83
CA PHE A 397 0.15 -1.57 -8.18
C PHE A 397 -0.64 -2.88 -8.28
N TYR A 398 -1.95 -2.83 -8.01
CA TYR A 398 -2.79 -4.02 -8.06
C TYR A 398 -2.90 -4.59 -9.48
N LEU A 399 -3.10 -3.72 -10.48
CA LEU A 399 -3.19 -4.12 -11.89
C LEU A 399 -1.85 -4.65 -12.43
N PHE A 400 -0.73 -4.09 -11.97
CA PHE A 400 0.60 -4.61 -12.29
C PHE A 400 0.84 -6.00 -11.68
N SER A 401 0.50 -6.21 -10.40
CA SER A 401 0.62 -7.51 -9.75
C SER A 401 -0.21 -8.59 -10.45
N ILE A 402 -1.45 -8.31 -10.85
CA ILE A 402 -2.27 -9.31 -11.56
C ILE A 402 -1.76 -9.54 -13.00
N SER A 403 -1.25 -8.50 -13.69
CA SER A 403 -0.60 -8.66 -15.01
C SER A 403 0.66 -9.53 -14.93
N ALA A 404 1.44 -9.40 -13.85
CA ALA A 404 2.60 -10.24 -13.57
C ALA A 404 2.20 -11.69 -13.28
N GLU A 405 1.16 -11.93 -12.46
CA GLU A 405 0.60 -13.27 -12.22
C GLU A 405 0.05 -13.91 -13.53
N GLY A 406 -0.57 -13.10 -14.40
CA GLY A 406 -1.04 -13.52 -15.72
C GLY A 406 0.09 -13.90 -16.69
N ARG A 407 1.26 -13.25 -16.60
CA ARG A 407 2.48 -13.63 -17.34
C ARG A 407 3.10 -14.93 -16.82
N VAL A 408 3.17 -15.09 -15.50
CA VAL A 408 3.68 -16.32 -14.85
C VAL A 408 2.76 -17.52 -15.15
N GLY A 409 1.44 -17.31 -15.21
CA GLY A 409 0.47 -18.33 -15.59
C GLY A 409 0.54 -18.76 -17.07
N ARG A 410 0.98 -17.86 -17.96
CA ARG A 410 1.14 -18.16 -19.39
C ARG A 410 2.44 -18.93 -19.67
N CYS A 411 3.55 -18.56 -19.01
CA CYS A 411 4.81 -19.33 -19.08
C CYS A 411 4.68 -20.77 -18.55
N ARG A 412 3.76 -21.05 -17.61
CA ARG A 412 3.51 -22.43 -17.13
C ARG A 412 2.70 -23.31 -18.09
N ARG A 413 1.95 -22.72 -19.04
CA ARG A 413 1.19 -23.48 -20.04
C ARG A 413 2.00 -23.79 -21.31
N GLU A 414 3.00 -22.97 -21.62
CA GLU A 414 3.93 -23.23 -22.73
C GLU A 414 5.09 -24.17 -22.35
N ALA A 415 5.27 -24.44 -21.05
CA ALA A 415 6.28 -25.35 -20.51
C ALA A 415 5.72 -26.72 -20.06
N ARG A 416 4.57 -27.15 -20.58
CA ARG A 416 3.98 -28.48 -20.32
C ARG A 416 3.68 -29.24 -21.59
#